data_AF-A0A2N3ERY6-F1
#
_entry.id   AF-A0A2N3ERY6-F1
#
_cell.length_a   1.000
_cell.length_b   1.000
_cell.length_c   1.000
_cell.angle_alpha   90.00
_cell.angle_beta   90.00
_cell.angle_gamma   90.00
#
_symmetry.space_group_name_H-M   'P 1'
#
loop_
_entity.id
_entity.type
_entity.pdbx_description
1 polymer ?
#
loop_
_entity_poly.entity_id
_entity_poly.type
_entity_poly.pdbx_seq_one_letter_code
_entity_poly.pdbx_strand_id
1 'polypeptide(L)'
;MICRLEKLLLDWTRARPETEAPLFSGLFLPDTSRAALIENAFAQIARDGAGQIEVAERLRAALLRLADAPDPALAEAARTMAARALDHADAALALESERARLRATGDGISFLP
;
A
#
# COMPACT_ATOMS: atom_id res chain seq x y z
N MET A 1 5.58 -8.83 14.27
CA MET A 1 5.33 -9.15 12.85
C MET A 1 6.10 -8.20 11.92
N ILE A 2 6.02 -6.88 12.13
CA ILE A 2 6.80 -5.84 11.41
C ILE A 2 8.30 -6.14 11.36
N CYS A 3 8.95 -6.43 12.49
CA CYS A 3 10.39 -6.70 12.52
C CYS A 3 10.82 -7.93 11.69
N ARG A 4 9.89 -8.87 11.41
CA ARG A 4 10.20 -10.07 10.61
C ARG A 4 10.15 -9.76 9.12
N LEU A 5 9.19 -8.95 8.68
CA LEU A 5 9.09 -8.44 7.31
C LEU A 5 10.23 -7.45 7.00
N GLU A 6 10.52 -6.54 7.94
CA GLU A 6 11.65 -5.62 7.84
C GLU A 6 12.98 -6.36 7.72
N LYS A 7 13.23 -7.35 8.59
CA LYS A 7 14.45 -8.16 8.53
C LYS A 7 14.56 -8.92 7.20
N LEU A 8 13.46 -9.52 6.73
CA LEU A 8 13.43 -10.23 5.45
C LEU A 8 13.79 -9.31 4.27
N LEU A 9 13.27 -8.07 4.25
CA LEU A 9 13.56 -7.10 3.21
C LEU A 9 14.98 -6.52 3.32
N LEU A 10 15.48 -6.30 4.55
CA LEU A 10 16.87 -5.90 4.78
C LEU A 10 17.87 -6.98 4.36
N ASP A 11 17.52 -8.25 4.57
CA ASP A 11 18.34 -9.39 4.13
C ASP A 11 18.31 -9.51 2.60
N TRP A 12 17.16 -9.29 1.95
CA TRP A 12 17.02 -9.29 0.49
C TRP A 12 17.79 -8.16 -0.19
N THR A 13 17.76 -6.94 0.35
CA THR A 13 18.51 -5.79 -0.21
C THR A 13 20.02 -5.93 -0.10
N ARG A 14 20.50 -6.71 0.87
CA ARG A 14 21.93 -7.00 1.06
C ARG A 14 22.38 -8.23 0.30
N ALA A 15 21.46 -9.04 -0.19
CA ALA A 15 21.77 -10.18 -1.03
C ALA A 15 22.38 -9.67 -2.35
N ARG A 16 23.64 -10.03 -2.61
CA ARG A 16 24.21 -9.84 -3.94
C ARG A 16 23.75 -10.98 -4.82
N PRO A 17 23.25 -10.71 -6.04
CA PRO A 17 23.03 -11.77 -6.99
C PRO A 17 24.36 -12.48 -7.21
N GLU A 18 24.39 -13.77 -6.98
CA GLU A 18 25.54 -14.59 -7.34
C GLU A 18 25.73 -14.50 -8.85
N THR A 19 26.95 -14.23 -9.29
CA THR A 19 27.32 -14.15 -10.71
C THR A 19 27.33 -15.53 -11.38
N GLU A 20 27.09 -16.59 -10.60
CA GLU A 20 27.02 -17.95 -11.11
C GLU A 20 25.78 -18.12 -11.98
N ALA A 21 25.93 -18.87 -13.07
CA ALA A 21 24.79 -19.22 -13.90
C ALA A 21 23.74 -19.92 -13.01
N PRO A 22 22.45 -19.55 -13.08
CA PRO A 22 21.44 -20.16 -12.24
C PRO A 22 21.48 -21.68 -12.42
N LEU A 23 21.58 -22.41 -11.32
CA LEU A 23 21.60 -23.88 -11.30
C LEU A 23 20.43 -24.50 -12.09
N PHE A 24 19.33 -23.74 -12.21
CA PHE A 24 18.13 -24.11 -12.97
C PHE A 24 17.70 -22.97 -13.89
N SER A 25 18.25 -22.92 -15.10
CA SER A 25 17.95 -21.89 -16.12
C SER A 25 16.50 -21.89 -16.65
N GLY A 26 15.72 -22.92 -16.32
CA GLY A 26 14.28 -23.01 -16.64
C GLY A 26 13.36 -22.56 -15.51
N LEU A 27 13.88 -22.20 -14.34
CA LEU A 27 13.09 -21.74 -13.21
C LEU A 27 12.81 -20.24 -13.36
N PHE A 28 11.57 -19.90 -13.73
CA PHE A 28 11.10 -18.53 -13.84
C PHE A 28 10.32 -18.16 -12.57
N LEU A 29 10.74 -17.09 -11.87
CA LEU A 29 9.93 -16.50 -10.81
C LEU A 29 8.95 -15.52 -11.47
N PRO A 30 7.63 -15.76 -11.40
CA PRO A 30 6.67 -14.85 -12.01
C PRO A 30 6.72 -13.48 -11.36
N ASP A 31 6.47 -12.46 -12.17
CA ASP A 31 6.36 -11.08 -11.71
C ASP A 31 5.34 -10.99 -10.56
N THR A 32 5.74 -10.34 -9.46
CA THR A 32 4.87 -10.25 -8.27
C THR A 32 3.72 -9.32 -8.62
N SER A 33 2.48 -9.82 -8.51
CA SER A 33 1.31 -9.01 -8.86
C SER A 33 1.30 -7.70 -8.07
N ARG A 34 1.03 -6.59 -8.75
CA ARG A 34 0.92 -5.26 -8.13
C ARG A 34 -0.14 -5.24 -7.04
N ALA A 35 -1.23 -5.98 -7.24
CA ALA A 35 -2.24 -6.23 -6.23
C ALA A 35 -1.66 -6.84 -4.94
N ALA A 36 -0.86 -7.91 -5.04
CA ALA A 36 -0.22 -8.51 -3.87
C ALA A 36 0.79 -7.56 -3.21
N LEU A 37 1.51 -6.74 -3.97
CA LEU A 37 2.41 -5.72 -3.40
C LEU A 37 1.64 -4.69 -2.58
N ILE A 38 0.57 -4.12 -3.16
CA ILE A 38 -0.28 -3.15 -2.46
C ILE A 38 -0.96 -3.78 -1.24
N GLU A 39 -1.50 -4.99 -1.38
CA GLU A 39 -2.16 -5.71 -0.29
C GLU A 39 -1.20 -5.95 0.88
N ASN A 40 -0.01 -6.50 0.62
CA ASN A 40 0.97 -6.79 1.65
C ASN A 40 1.52 -5.52 2.34
N ALA A 41 1.62 -4.41 1.60
CA ALA A 41 2.14 -3.16 2.14
C ALA A 41 1.12 -2.41 3.00
N PHE A 42 -0.16 -2.40 2.60
CA PHE A 42 -1.13 -1.44 3.13
C PHE A 42 -2.33 -2.06 3.84
N ALA A 43 -2.67 -3.34 3.58
CA ALA A 43 -3.90 -3.93 4.13
C ALA A 43 -3.91 -3.95 5.67
N GLN A 44 -2.76 -4.20 6.30
CA GLN A 44 -2.69 -4.19 7.76
C GLN A 44 -2.89 -2.76 8.31
N ILE A 45 -2.29 -1.75 7.68
CA ILE A 45 -2.43 -0.34 8.10
C ILE A 45 -3.88 0.12 7.89
N ALA A 46 -4.50 -0.25 6.78
CA ALA A 46 -5.90 0.04 6.50
C ALA A 46 -6.84 -0.50 7.58
N ARG A 47 -6.58 -1.71 8.10
CA ARG A 47 -7.38 -2.34 9.14
C ARG A 47 -7.08 -1.82 10.54
N ASP A 48 -5.79 -1.79 10.93
CA ASP A 48 -5.37 -1.46 12.30
C ASP A 48 -5.37 0.05 12.57
N GLY A 49 -5.12 0.86 11.53
CA GLY A 49 -5.12 2.31 11.59
C GLY A 49 -6.47 2.97 11.32
N ALA A 50 -7.51 2.20 11.01
CA ALA A 50 -8.81 2.68 10.53
C ALA A 50 -9.47 3.72 11.46
N GLY A 51 -9.35 3.54 12.78
CA GLY A 51 -9.95 4.44 13.77
C GLY A 51 -9.08 5.65 14.14
N GLN A 52 -7.90 5.81 13.53
CA GLN A 52 -6.99 6.93 13.76
C GLN A 52 -7.02 7.83 12.53
N ILE A 53 -7.69 8.97 12.64
CA ILE A 53 -7.99 9.82 11.48
C ILE A 53 -6.73 10.29 10.75
N GLU A 54 -5.66 10.64 11.48
CA GLU A 54 -4.39 11.06 10.89
C GLU A 54 -3.73 9.94 10.09
N VAL A 55 -3.86 8.69 10.54
CA VAL A 55 -3.34 7.51 9.83
C VAL A 55 -4.17 7.22 8.59
N ALA A 56 -5.50 7.24 8.72
CA ALA A 56 -6.41 6.99 7.62
C ALA A 56 -6.25 8.01 6.48
N GLU A 57 -6.13 9.30 6.81
CA GLU A 57 -5.88 10.37 5.82
C GLU A 57 -4.54 10.19 5.12
N ARG A 58 -3.47 9.95 5.88
CA ARG A 58 -2.13 9.80 5.31
C ARG A 58 -2.03 8.56 4.42
N LEU A 59 -2.67 7.46 4.82
CA LEU A 59 -2.76 6.24 4.04
C LEU A 59 -3.55 6.46 2.74
N ARG A 60 -4.76 7.03 2.84
CA ARG A 60 -5.63 7.24 1.67
C ARG A 60 -4.98 8.20 0.67
N ALA A 61 -4.34 9.28 1.14
CA ALA A 61 -3.60 10.20 0.28
C ALA A 61 -2.41 9.51 -0.42
N ALA A 62 -1.67 8.64 0.27
CA ALA A 62 -0.58 7.88 -0.34
C ALA A 62 -1.07 6.92 -1.43
N LEU A 63 -2.17 6.21 -1.17
CA LEU A 63 -2.77 5.30 -2.15
C LEU A 63 -3.35 6.03 -3.36
N LEU A 64 -3.95 7.21 -3.17
CA LEU A 64 -4.42 8.04 -4.28
C LEU A 64 -3.26 8.56 -5.15
N ARG A 65 -2.12 8.94 -4.56
CA ARG A 65 -0.92 9.27 -5.36
C ARG A 65 -0.38 8.07 -6.14
N LEU A 66 -0.42 6.87 -5.54
CA LEU A 66 -0.04 5.63 -6.23
C LEU A 66 -1.04 5.26 -7.35
N ALA A 67 -2.31 5.68 -7.22
CA ALA A 67 -3.32 5.51 -8.25
C ALA A 67 -3.05 6.32 -9.53
N ASP A 68 -2.18 7.34 -9.46
CA ASP A 68 -1.74 8.14 -10.61
C ASP A 68 -0.45 7.60 -11.25
N ALA A 69 0.06 6.45 -10.79
CA ALA A 69 1.30 5.87 -11.32
C ALA A 69 1.15 5.44 -12.80
N PRO A 70 2.23 5.51 -13.61
CA PRO A 70 2.19 5.10 -15.02
C PRO A 70 1.90 3.60 -15.24
N ASP A 71 2.17 2.75 -14.25
CA ASP A 71 1.87 1.32 -14.29
C ASP A 71 0.37 1.10 -14.04
N PRO A 72 -0.43 0.68 -15.05
CA PRO A 72 -1.88 0.57 -14.90
C PRO A 72 -2.31 -0.46 -13.85
N ALA A 73 -1.53 -1.53 -13.67
CA ALA A 73 -1.84 -2.57 -12.69
C ALA A 73 -1.56 -2.09 -11.26
N LEU A 74 -0.51 -1.28 -11.08
CA LEU A 74 -0.23 -0.62 -9.80
C LEU A 74 -1.30 0.43 -9.47
N ALA A 75 -1.63 1.25 -10.46
CA ALA A 75 -2.64 2.29 -10.33
C ALA A 75 -3.99 1.71 -9.90
N GLU A 76 -4.42 0.61 -10.53
CA GLU A 76 -5.68 -0.06 -10.19
C GLU A 76 -5.66 -0.71 -8.80
N ALA A 77 -4.56 -1.39 -8.46
CA ALA A 77 -4.39 -1.96 -7.13
C ALA A 77 -4.44 -0.90 -6.04
N ALA A 78 -3.82 0.27 -6.28
CA ALA A 78 -3.82 1.39 -5.35
C ALA A 78 -5.22 2.01 -5.18
N ARG A 79 -5.99 2.18 -6.27
CA ARG A 79 -7.40 2.61 -6.19
C ARG A 79 -8.25 1.66 -5.36
N THR A 80 -8.12 0.36 -5.62
CA THR A 80 -8.86 -0.68 -4.90
C THR A 80 -8.55 -0.63 -3.40
N MET A 81 -7.27 -0.53 -3.02
CA MET A 81 -6.87 -0.42 -1.62
C MET A 81 -7.29 0.93 -1.00
N ALA A 82 -7.28 2.04 -1.76
CA ALA A 82 -7.76 3.33 -1.28
C ALA A 82 -9.26 3.30 -0.92
N ALA A 83 -10.07 2.63 -1.74
CA ALA A 83 -11.48 2.39 -1.45
C ALA A 83 -11.65 1.52 -0.20
N ARG A 84 -10.93 0.39 -0.13
CA ARG A 84 -10.99 -0.49 1.04
C ARG A 84 -10.54 0.17 2.34
N ALA A 85 -9.51 1.03 2.29
CA ALA A 85 -9.06 1.80 3.44
C ALA A 85 -10.12 2.82 3.90
N LEU A 86 -10.84 3.42 2.95
CA LEU A 86 -11.97 4.28 3.27
C LEU A 86 -13.10 3.50 3.95
N ASP A 87 -13.46 2.31 3.45
CA ASP A 87 -14.49 1.45 4.05
C ASP A 87 -14.13 1.08 5.50
N HIS A 88 -12.87 0.71 5.73
CA HIS A 88 -12.38 0.43 7.09
C HIS A 88 -12.52 1.65 8.00
N ALA A 89 -12.09 2.83 7.53
CA ALA A 89 -12.16 4.05 8.31
C ALA A 89 -13.61 4.50 8.58
N ASP A 90 -14.49 4.38 7.60
CA ASP A 90 -15.92 4.69 7.77
C ASP A 90 -16.59 3.80 8.83
N ALA A 91 -16.15 2.54 8.95
CA ALA A 91 -16.63 1.64 9.98
C ALA A 91 -16.02 1.90 11.38
N ALA A 92 -14.82 2.48 11.45
CA ALA A 92 -14.04 2.59 12.70
C ALA A 92 -14.04 3.99 13.33
N LEU A 93 -14.09 5.05 12.53
CA LEU A 93 -14.12 6.44 13.02
C LEU A 93 -15.45 6.71 13.71
N ALA A 94 -15.42 7.42 14.85
CA ALA A 94 -16.62 7.74 15.62
C ALA A 94 -17.35 8.98 15.09
N LEU A 95 -16.60 10.01 14.71
CA LEU A 95 -17.14 11.32 14.35
C LEU A 95 -17.47 11.40 12.86
N GLU A 96 -18.68 11.86 12.53
CA GLU A 96 -19.07 12.07 11.13
C GLU A 96 -18.22 13.15 10.46
N SER A 97 -17.79 14.17 11.21
CA SER A 97 -16.90 15.21 10.69
C SER A 97 -15.58 14.65 10.18
N GLU A 98 -15.04 13.62 10.82
CA GLU A 98 -13.80 12.95 10.40
C GLU A 98 -14.03 12.07 9.18
N ARG A 99 -15.13 11.31 9.14
CA ARG A 99 -15.52 10.53 7.95
C ARG A 99 -15.71 11.42 6.73
N ALA A 100 -16.45 12.52 6.88
CA ALA A 100 -16.65 13.50 5.82
C ALA A 100 -15.33 14.10 5.32
N ARG A 101 -14.42 14.45 6.24
CA ARG A 101 -13.09 14.97 5.91
C ARG A 101 -12.26 13.96 5.13
N LEU A 102 -12.25 12.70 5.56
CA LEU A 102 -11.51 11.63 4.89
C LEU A 102 -12.07 11.31 3.50
N ARG A 103 -13.39 11.34 3.30
CA ARG A 103 -14.00 11.14 1.96
C ARG A 103 -13.54 12.22 0.98
N ALA A 104 -13.48 13.48 1.43
CA ALA A 104 -13.05 14.63 0.63
C ALA A 104 -11.58 14.60 0.20
N THR A 105 -10.71 13.76 0.78
CA THR A 105 -9.29 13.63 0.41
C THR A 105 -9.06 13.23 -1.05
N GLY A 106 -10.10 12.80 -1.78
CA GLY A 106 -10.04 12.45 -3.21
C GLY A 106 -10.46 13.55 -4.19
N ASP A 107 -11.10 14.63 -3.70
CA ASP A 107 -11.75 15.64 -4.56
C ASP A 107 -10.83 16.82 -4.93
N GLY A 108 -9.53 16.61 -4.81
CA GLY A 108 -8.48 17.56 -5.16
C GLY A 108 -7.99 18.34 -3.95
N ILE A 109 -6.77 18.04 -3.50
CA ILE A 109 -5.83 19.00 -2.92
C ILE A 109 -4.40 18.49 -3.21
N SER A 110 -3.66 19.37 -3.89
CA SER A 110 -2.20 19.39 -3.98
C SER A 110 -1.63 20.06 -2.73
N PHE A 111 -0.81 19.36 -1.94
CA PHE A 111 0.38 19.85 -1.20
C PHE A 111 0.99 18.68 -0.36
N LEU A 112 2.17 18.11 -0.69
CA LEU A 112 3.59 18.48 -0.41
C LEU A 112 4.04 18.29 1.06
N PRO A 113 5.33 17.99 1.34
CA PRO A 113 6.32 17.12 0.68
C PRO A 113 6.49 15.75 1.40
#